data_AF-A0A9P7G1E8-F1
#
_entry.id   AF-A0A9P7G1E8-F1
#
_cell.length_a   1.000
_cell.length_b   1.000
_cell.length_c   1.000
_cell.angle_alpha   90.00
_cell.angle_beta   90.00
_cell.angle_gamma   90.00
#
_symmetry.space_group_name_H-M   'P 1'
#
loop_
_entity.id
_entity.type
_entity.pdbx_description
1 polymer ?
#
loop_
_entity_poly.entity_id
_entity_poly.type
_entity_poly.pdbx_seq_one_letter_code
_entity_poly.pdbx_strand_id
1 'polypeptide(L)'
;MSLPSTLRTPRSNHGQPCSPLGHKHFRLASGNANPSFIPYTLPIPLPSTPYHFISDLNIVVDTNSLPSVPVDHIEHSKKMLQADAHDKQRAYTAKEQEDKGTKVAYLRHVRAYQMWWDDVYQPHTVSDDPSRAALLAFPITAAKVMMFLDYEVSCPKHKKGSKNETVPGSFVGRSHLKQAISALKNHRLNNQSDYLNEPDAQHALQSVERIKKFEDSISHDEPKRVEKSQALKAAGTIADTYTKEQLIQMSAWCLTDFTGP
;
A
#
# COMPACT_ATOMS: atom_id res chain seq x y z
N MET A 1 63.27 6.43 -11.20
CA MET A 1 62.05 6.54 -12.04
C MET A 1 61.42 5.15 -12.14
N SER A 2 60.13 5.07 -11.82
CA SER A 2 59.19 3.94 -11.96
C SER A 2 59.35 2.73 -11.02
N LEU A 3 58.51 2.74 -9.98
CA LEU A 3 58.07 1.61 -9.13
C LEU A 3 56.69 1.08 -9.62
N PRO A 4 56.16 -0.05 -9.08
CA PRO A 4 55.50 -1.09 -9.85
C PRO A 4 53.96 -1.09 -9.82
N SER A 5 53.40 -1.88 -10.75
CA SER A 5 52.00 -2.26 -10.88
C SER A 5 51.37 -2.76 -9.59
N THR A 6 50.26 -2.14 -9.19
CA THR A 6 49.43 -2.56 -8.05
C THR A 6 48.17 -3.28 -8.54
N LEU A 7 47.98 -4.50 -8.02
CA LEU A 7 46.80 -5.34 -8.21
C LEU A 7 45.54 -4.67 -7.65
N ARG A 8 44.46 -4.76 -8.44
CA ARG A 8 43.13 -4.20 -8.20
C ARG A 8 42.33 -5.17 -7.33
N THR A 9 41.89 -4.74 -6.16
CA THR A 9 40.83 -5.39 -5.37
C THR A 9 39.46 -4.81 -5.75
N PRO A 10 38.37 -5.61 -5.79
CA PRO A 10 37.03 -5.09 -5.97
C PRO A 10 36.46 -4.56 -4.64
N ARG A 11 35.88 -3.36 -4.73
CA ARG A 11 35.34 -2.58 -3.62
C ARG A 11 33.96 -3.10 -3.25
N SER A 12 33.83 -3.43 -1.96
CA SER A 12 32.61 -3.86 -1.26
C SER A 12 31.47 -2.86 -1.40
N ASN A 13 30.26 -3.39 -1.60
CA ASN A 13 28.98 -2.67 -1.68
C ASN A 13 28.69 -1.88 -0.40
N HIS A 14 28.51 -0.57 -0.55
CA HIS A 14 27.97 0.29 0.50
C HIS A 14 26.44 0.12 0.57
N GLY A 15 25.99 -0.62 1.58
CA GLY A 15 24.59 -0.71 1.97
C GLY A 15 24.05 0.63 2.48
N GLN A 16 22.92 1.03 1.91
CA GLN A 16 22.18 2.25 2.22
C GLN A 16 21.36 2.15 3.55
N PRO A 17 20.95 3.31 4.11
CA PRO A 17 20.43 3.47 5.47
C PRO A 17 18.90 3.37 5.56
N CYS A 18 18.35 3.58 6.77
CA CYS A 18 16.94 3.83 7.15
C CYS A 18 16.35 2.87 8.21
N SER A 19 16.76 3.13 9.45
CA SER A 19 15.99 3.83 10.49
C SER A 19 14.66 3.29 11.06
N PRO A 20 14.41 3.59 12.36
CA PRO A 20 13.63 2.79 13.30
C PRO A 20 12.23 3.39 13.51
N LEU A 21 11.30 2.68 14.16
CA LEU A 21 10.32 3.35 15.03
C LEU A 21 9.42 2.39 15.81
N GLY A 22 9.29 2.70 17.12
CA GLY A 22 8.00 3.09 17.69
C GLY A 22 7.10 1.98 18.20
N HIS A 23 7.25 1.67 19.49
CA HIS A 23 6.31 0.85 20.25
C HIS A 23 4.96 1.57 20.43
N LYS A 24 3.85 0.86 20.17
CA LYS A 24 2.55 1.12 20.80
C LYS A 24 1.87 -0.21 21.11
N HIS A 25 1.57 -0.41 22.40
CA HIS A 25 0.80 -1.54 22.93
C HIS A 25 -0.62 -1.52 22.37
N PHE A 26 -1.10 -2.65 21.85
CA PHE A 26 -2.52 -2.87 21.56
C PHE A 26 -3.06 -3.89 22.56
N ARG A 27 -3.98 -3.43 23.41
CA ARG A 27 -4.73 -4.23 24.37
C ARG A 27 -5.94 -4.80 23.64
N LEU A 28 -6.07 -6.13 23.58
CA LEU A 28 -7.24 -6.80 23.05
C LEU A 28 -8.32 -6.84 24.13
N ALA A 29 -9.44 -6.16 23.92
CA ALA A 29 -10.69 -6.41 24.64
C ALA A 29 -11.61 -7.21 23.72
N SER A 30 -11.80 -8.48 24.09
CA SER A 30 -12.83 -9.36 23.56
C SER A 30 -14.19 -8.90 24.10
N GLY A 31 -15.15 -8.67 23.20
CA GLY A 31 -16.52 -8.31 23.54
C GLY A 31 -17.45 -8.89 22.48
N ASN A 32 -17.88 -10.13 22.73
CA ASN A 32 -18.80 -10.89 21.90
C ASN A 32 -20.23 -10.42 22.23
N ALA A 33 -20.93 -9.82 21.27
CA ALA A 33 -22.36 -9.53 21.39
C ALA A 33 -23.03 -9.73 20.02
N ASN A 34 -23.75 -10.84 19.90
CA ASN A 34 -24.73 -11.09 18.84
C ASN A 34 -25.91 -10.12 18.99
N PRO A 35 -26.28 -9.36 17.96
CA PRO A 35 -27.63 -8.83 17.85
C PRO A 35 -28.46 -9.75 16.94
N SER A 36 -29.53 -10.25 17.55
CA SER A 36 -30.63 -10.98 16.97
C SER A 36 -31.20 -10.34 15.71
N PHE A 37 -31.42 -11.21 14.72
CA PHE A 37 -32.15 -11.01 13.48
C PHE A 37 -33.59 -10.54 13.76
N ILE A 38 -34.00 -9.43 13.16
CA ILE A 38 -35.42 -9.01 13.13
C ILE A 38 -35.78 -8.71 11.66
N PRO A 39 -36.67 -9.49 11.03
CA PRO A 39 -37.22 -9.13 9.73
C PRO A 39 -38.54 -8.38 9.91
N TYR A 40 -38.55 -7.07 9.64
CA TYR A 40 -39.79 -6.32 9.42
C TYR A 40 -39.72 -5.63 8.06
N THR A 41 -40.29 -6.29 7.06
CA THR A 41 -40.77 -5.67 5.83
C THR A 41 -42.10 -4.97 6.12
N LEU A 42 -42.06 -3.65 6.30
CA LEU A 42 -43.26 -2.81 6.23
C LEU A 42 -43.38 -2.26 4.79
N PRO A 43 -44.55 -2.39 4.14
CA PRO A 43 -44.79 -1.74 2.86
C PRO A 43 -45.01 -0.25 3.08
N ILE A 44 -44.14 0.57 2.49
CA ILE A 44 -44.28 2.03 2.46
C ILE A 44 -45.43 2.36 1.48
N PRO A 45 -46.51 3.02 1.91
CA PRO A 45 -47.51 3.54 0.98
C PRO A 45 -46.91 4.74 0.26
N LEU A 46 -46.78 4.65 -1.07
CA LEU A 46 -46.43 5.79 -1.90
C LEU A 46 -47.54 6.85 -1.80
N PRO A 47 -47.24 8.11 -1.43
CA PRO A 47 -48.20 9.19 -1.57
C PRO A 47 -48.42 9.45 -3.06
N SER A 48 -49.61 9.12 -3.56
CA SER A 48 -50.09 9.52 -4.86
C SER A 48 -50.34 11.03 -4.87
N THR A 49 -49.29 11.81 -5.11
CA THR A 49 -49.45 13.22 -5.47
C THR A 49 -49.72 13.30 -6.97
N PRO A 50 -50.78 13.99 -7.41
CA PRO A 50 -50.92 14.34 -8.80
C PRO A 50 -49.84 15.38 -9.12
N TYR A 51 -48.80 14.97 -9.83
CA TYR A 51 -47.92 15.89 -10.53
C TYR A 51 -48.77 16.63 -11.57
N HIS A 52 -49.25 17.82 -11.20
CA HIS A 52 -49.64 18.83 -12.18
C HIS A 52 -48.37 19.27 -12.89
N PHE A 53 -48.09 18.63 -14.03
CA PHE A 53 -47.10 19.05 -14.99
C PHE A 53 -47.57 20.40 -15.56
N ILE A 54 -47.10 21.50 -14.96
CA ILE A 54 -47.36 22.86 -15.46
C ILE A 54 -46.68 22.97 -16.82
N SER A 55 -47.47 22.82 -17.89
CA SER A 55 -47.05 22.91 -19.28
C SER A 55 -47.23 24.32 -19.86
N ASP A 56 -47.13 25.37 -19.06
CA ASP A 56 -47.35 26.74 -19.56
C ASP A 56 -46.35 27.72 -18.96
N LEU A 57 -45.08 27.54 -19.32
CA LEU A 57 -44.11 28.63 -19.41
C LEU A 57 -43.45 28.53 -20.78
N ASN A 58 -44.16 29.00 -21.81
CA ASN A 58 -43.56 29.44 -23.06
C ASN A 58 -42.71 30.69 -22.76
N ILE A 59 -41.53 30.47 -22.18
CA ILE A 59 -40.46 31.46 -22.28
C ILE A 59 -39.98 31.35 -23.72
N VAL A 60 -40.48 32.27 -24.55
CA VAL A 60 -39.84 32.61 -25.83
C VAL A 60 -38.47 33.17 -25.46
N VAL A 61 -37.49 32.29 -25.29
CA VAL A 61 -36.09 32.67 -25.33
C VAL A 61 -35.83 33.04 -26.78
N ASP A 62 -35.79 34.33 -27.04
CA ASP A 62 -35.33 34.89 -28.29
C ASP A 62 -33.87 34.43 -28.50
N THR A 63 -33.68 33.35 -29.28
CA THR A 63 -32.37 32.74 -29.51
C THR A 63 -31.46 33.59 -30.40
N ASN A 64 -31.92 34.78 -30.83
CA ASN A 64 -31.20 35.62 -31.78
C ASN A 64 -30.37 36.73 -31.13
N SER A 65 -30.13 36.71 -29.82
CA SER A 65 -29.28 37.70 -29.14
C SER A 65 -28.43 37.14 -27.99
N LEU A 66 -28.00 35.88 -28.08
CA LEU A 66 -26.93 35.38 -27.21
C LEU A 66 -25.58 35.65 -27.90
N PRO A 67 -24.70 36.48 -27.31
CA PRO A 67 -23.33 36.60 -27.81
C PRO A 67 -22.71 35.20 -27.79
N SER A 68 -22.16 34.74 -28.92
CA SER A 68 -21.48 33.45 -29.00
C SER A 68 -20.33 33.48 -28.02
N VAL A 69 -20.53 32.96 -26.81
CA VAL A 69 -19.46 32.84 -25.83
C VAL A 69 -18.43 31.90 -26.48
N PRO A 70 -17.19 32.36 -26.74
CA PRO A 70 -16.19 31.52 -27.36
C PRO A 70 -16.07 30.21 -26.57
N VAL A 71 -16.14 29.07 -27.28
CA VAL A 71 -16.10 27.71 -26.69
C VAL A 71 -14.93 27.55 -25.71
N ASP A 72 -13.86 28.30 -25.95
CA ASP A 72 -12.67 28.40 -25.10
C ASP A 72 -12.96 28.85 -23.66
N HIS A 73 -13.93 29.74 -23.42
CA HIS A 73 -14.29 30.19 -22.07
C HIS A 73 -15.03 29.11 -21.29
N ILE A 74 -15.92 28.35 -21.94
CA ILE A 74 -16.66 27.26 -21.29
C ILE A 74 -15.69 26.14 -20.89
N GLU A 75 -14.77 25.76 -21.79
CA GLU A 75 -13.75 24.75 -21.48
C GLU A 75 -12.76 25.22 -20.42
N HIS A 76 -12.39 26.51 -20.43
CA HIS A 76 -11.58 27.10 -19.37
C HIS A 76 -12.29 27.05 -18.01
N SER A 77 -13.56 27.46 -17.94
CA SER A 77 -14.35 27.39 -16.71
C SER A 77 -14.52 25.96 -16.20
N LYS A 78 -14.71 24.97 -17.08
CA LYS A 78 -14.75 23.54 -16.69
C LYS A 78 -13.43 23.08 -16.07
N LYS A 79 -12.29 23.45 -16.67
CA LYS A 79 -10.96 23.11 -16.13
C LYS A 79 -10.73 23.72 -14.75
N MET A 80 -11.14 24.97 -14.54
CA MET A 80 -11.04 25.63 -13.24
C MET A 80 -11.93 24.95 -12.19
N LEU A 81 -13.17 24.61 -12.54
CA LEU A 81 -14.07 23.88 -11.64
C LEU A 81 -13.52 22.50 -11.25
N GLN A 82 -12.90 21.79 -12.20
CA GLN A 82 -12.26 20.50 -11.93
C GLN A 82 -11.04 20.64 -11.01
N ALA A 83 -10.21 21.68 -11.21
CA ALA A 83 -9.09 21.98 -10.34
C ALA A 83 -9.56 22.28 -8.90
N ASP A 84 -10.58 23.12 -8.73
CA ASP A 84 -11.16 23.44 -7.43
C ASP A 84 -11.75 22.21 -6.72
N ALA A 85 -12.45 21.35 -7.48
CA ALA A 85 -13.00 20.11 -6.95
C ALA A 85 -11.88 19.16 -6.48
N HIS A 86 -10.81 19.06 -7.27
CA HIS A 86 -9.63 18.26 -6.92
C HIS A 86 -8.93 18.80 -5.66
N ASP A 87 -8.80 20.12 -5.52
CA ASP A 87 -8.21 20.74 -4.33
C ASP A 87 -9.02 20.49 -3.07
N LYS A 88 -10.35 20.58 -3.16
CA LYS A 88 -11.25 20.21 -2.06
C LYS A 88 -11.10 18.74 -1.70
N GLN A 89 -11.05 17.85 -2.67
CA GLN A 89 -10.84 16.42 -2.43
C GLN A 89 -9.51 16.16 -1.73
N ARG A 90 -8.41 16.78 -2.19
CA ARG A 90 -7.10 16.69 -1.52
C ARG A 90 -7.17 17.15 -0.07
N ALA A 91 -7.88 18.25 0.20
CA ALA A 91 -8.07 18.76 1.56
C ALA A 91 -8.90 17.80 2.45
N TYR A 92 -9.98 17.22 1.94
CA TYR A 92 -10.76 16.22 2.69
C TYR A 92 -9.95 14.97 2.99
N THR A 93 -9.25 14.43 1.98
CA THR A 93 -8.35 13.27 2.16
C THR A 93 -7.25 13.59 3.18
N ALA A 94 -6.67 14.79 3.14
CA ALA A 94 -5.65 15.21 4.09
C ALA A 94 -6.19 15.23 5.53
N LYS A 95 -7.41 15.76 5.73
CA LYS A 95 -8.08 15.77 7.04
C LYS A 95 -8.41 14.37 7.55
N GLU A 96 -8.97 13.50 6.70
CA GLU A 96 -9.23 12.10 7.08
C GLU A 96 -7.96 11.34 7.50
N GLN A 97 -6.82 11.74 6.95
CA GLN A 97 -5.51 11.16 7.21
C GLN A 97 -4.74 11.86 8.35
N GLU A 98 -5.22 13.00 8.87
CA GLU A 98 -4.55 13.81 9.89
C GLU A 98 -4.45 13.06 11.23
N ASP A 99 -5.49 12.30 11.59
CA ASP A 99 -5.59 11.64 12.90
C ASP A 99 -4.98 10.23 12.95
N LYS A 100 -4.45 9.72 11.84
CA LYS A 100 -4.14 8.29 11.72
C LYS A 100 -2.77 8.07 11.07
N GLY A 101 -1.99 7.15 11.65
CA GLY A 101 -0.70 6.69 11.07
C GLY A 101 -0.78 6.17 9.63
N THR A 102 -1.99 6.12 9.05
CA THR A 102 -2.31 5.88 7.65
C THR A 102 -1.50 6.74 6.68
N LYS A 103 -1.36 8.06 6.90
CA LYS A 103 -0.58 8.91 5.97
C LYS A 103 0.86 8.43 5.85
N VAL A 104 1.48 8.15 7.00
CA VAL A 104 2.86 7.66 7.10
C VAL A 104 2.97 6.27 6.48
N ALA A 105 2.01 5.38 6.77
CA ALA A 105 1.97 4.04 6.20
C ALA A 105 1.82 4.06 4.67
N TYR A 106 0.93 4.89 4.14
CA TYR A 106 0.70 4.98 2.69
C TYR A 106 1.93 5.54 1.97
N LEU A 107 2.52 6.63 2.49
CA LEU A 107 3.76 7.18 1.94
C LEU A 107 4.89 6.15 1.95
N ARG A 108 4.98 5.31 3.00
CA ARG A 108 5.96 4.23 3.07
C ARG A 108 5.77 3.23 1.93
N HIS A 109 4.55 2.79 1.65
CA HIS A 109 4.29 1.83 0.56
C HIS A 109 4.55 2.45 -0.82
N VAL A 110 4.18 3.72 -1.03
CA VAL A 110 4.47 4.43 -2.29
C VAL A 110 5.97 4.55 -2.51
N ARG A 111 6.75 4.91 -1.48
CA ARG A 111 8.21 4.98 -1.55
C ARG A 111 8.83 3.61 -1.80
N ALA A 112 8.34 2.56 -1.13
CA ALA A 112 8.81 1.20 -1.34
C ALA A 112 8.61 0.76 -2.80
N TYR A 113 7.42 1.04 -3.37
CA TYR A 113 7.14 0.81 -4.79
C TYR A 113 8.10 1.58 -5.70
N GLN A 114 8.30 2.88 -5.45
CA GLN A 114 9.16 3.71 -6.28
C GLN A 114 10.61 3.22 -6.25
N MET A 115 11.16 3.00 -5.05
CA MET A 115 12.53 2.49 -4.88
C MET A 115 12.69 1.13 -5.57
N TRP A 116 11.75 0.22 -5.39
CA TRP A 116 11.80 -1.07 -6.08
C TRP A 116 11.76 -0.90 -7.60
N TRP A 117 10.92 -0.01 -8.13
CA TRP A 117 10.82 0.20 -9.56
C TRP A 117 12.12 0.76 -10.15
N ASP A 118 12.65 1.81 -9.54
CA ASP A 118 13.80 2.57 -10.04
C ASP A 118 15.12 1.82 -9.79
N ASP A 119 15.29 1.19 -8.62
CA ASP A 119 16.56 0.58 -8.21
C ASP A 119 16.66 -0.92 -8.54
N VAL A 120 15.52 -1.61 -8.69
CA VAL A 120 15.49 -3.06 -8.90
C VAL A 120 14.88 -3.39 -10.26
N TYR A 121 13.60 -3.11 -10.49
CA TYR A 121 12.90 -3.63 -11.66
C TYR A 121 13.45 -3.08 -13.00
N GLN A 122 13.61 -1.76 -13.13
CA GLN A 122 14.05 -1.12 -14.38
C GLN A 122 15.47 -1.52 -14.78
N PRO A 123 16.49 -1.45 -13.88
CA PRO A 123 17.85 -1.85 -14.24
C PRO A 123 17.95 -3.30 -14.70
N HIS A 124 17.24 -4.23 -14.06
CA HIS A 124 17.23 -5.64 -14.48
C HIS A 124 16.57 -5.79 -15.85
N THR A 125 15.42 -5.15 -16.07
CA THR A 125 14.70 -5.25 -17.35
C THR A 125 15.51 -4.70 -18.53
N VAL A 126 16.21 -3.58 -18.34
CA VAL A 126 17.06 -2.97 -19.39
C VAL A 126 18.34 -3.77 -19.60
N SER A 127 18.89 -4.38 -18.54
CA SER A 127 20.04 -5.27 -18.65
C SER A 127 19.71 -6.54 -19.43
N ASP A 128 18.53 -7.11 -19.20
CA ASP A 128 18.06 -8.33 -19.88
C ASP A 128 17.70 -8.06 -21.35
N ASP A 129 17.13 -6.89 -21.64
CA ASP A 129 16.74 -6.48 -22.99
C ASP A 129 17.03 -4.98 -23.21
N PRO A 130 18.23 -4.65 -23.73
CA PRO A 130 18.65 -3.27 -23.97
C PRO A 130 17.81 -2.51 -24.99
N SER A 131 16.93 -3.19 -25.75
CA SER A 131 16.00 -2.54 -26.68
C SER A 131 14.82 -1.88 -25.97
N ARG A 132 14.58 -2.20 -24.70
CA ARG A 132 13.48 -1.64 -23.91
C ARG A 132 13.86 -0.25 -23.38
N ALA A 133 12.97 0.71 -23.59
CA ALA A 133 13.08 2.01 -22.96
C ALA A 133 12.83 1.91 -21.45
N ALA A 134 13.66 2.59 -20.67
CA ALA A 134 13.44 2.72 -19.23
C ALA A 134 12.15 3.50 -18.97
N LEU A 135 11.23 2.92 -18.20
CA LEU A 135 9.97 3.56 -17.84
C LEU A 135 10.08 4.17 -16.44
N LEU A 136 9.51 5.37 -16.26
CA LEU A 136 9.40 6.00 -14.94
C LEU A 136 8.45 5.21 -14.03
N ALA A 137 8.67 5.27 -12.72
CA ALA A 137 7.76 4.65 -11.74
C ALA A 137 6.33 5.20 -11.81
N PHE A 138 6.19 6.48 -12.17
CA PHE A 138 4.91 7.18 -12.29
C PHE A 138 4.53 7.44 -13.77
N PRO A 139 3.24 7.47 -14.12
CA PRO A 139 2.09 7.13 -13.26
C PRO A 139 2.06 5.66 -12.84
N ILE A 140 1.42 5.39 -11.71
CA ILE A 140 1.21 4.03 -11.20
C ILE A 140 0.11 3.39 -12.06
N THR A 141 0.47 2.45 -12.93
CA THR A 141 -0.51 1.69 -13.73
C THR A 141 -0.75 0.30 -13.11
N ALA A 142 -1.85 -0.35 -13.48
CA ALA A 142 -2.16 -1.67 -12.95
C ALA A 142 -1.11 -2.74 -13.33
N ALA A 143 -0.38 -2.56 -14.44
CA ALA A 143 0.68 -3.48 -14.85
C ALA A 143 1.89 -3.35 -13.93
N LYS A 144 2.32 -2.10 -13.63
CA LYS A 144 3.43 -1.84 -12.71
C LYS A 144 3.11 -2.35 -11.30
N VAL A 145 1.87 -2.13 -10.83
CA VAL A 145 1.41 -2.64 -9.53
C VAL A 145 1.44 -4.17 -9.51
N MET A 146 1.01 -4.84 -10.57
CA MET A 146 1.04 -6.31 -10.62
C MET A 146 2.47 -6.84 -10.47
N MET A 147 3.43 -6.28 -11.21
CA MET A 147 4.85 -6.66 -11.09
C MET A 147 5.40 -6.40 -9.68
N PHE A 148 5.03 -5.26 -9.07
CA PHE A 148 5.44 -4.94 -7.71
C PHE A 148 4.88 -5.94 -6.68
N LEU A 149 3.61 -6.31 -6.83
CA LEU A 149 2.96 -7.21 -5.91
C LEU A 149 3.52 -8.63 -6.00
N ASP A 150 3.87 -9.09 -7.20
CA ASP A 150 4.54 -10.37 -7.41
C ASP A 150 5.90 -10.41 -6.68
N TYR A 151 6.69 -9.34 -6.82
CA TYR A 151 7.92 -9.15 -6.06
C TYR A 151 7.69 -9.14 -4.54
N GLU A 152 6.70 -8.39 -4.05
CA GLU A 152 6.40 -8.29 -2.61
C GLU A 152 5.97 -9.62 -1.98
N VAL A 153 5.25 -10.48 -2.73
CA VAL A 153 4.91 -11.83 -2.24
C VAL A 153 6.15 -12.68 -2.00
N SER A 154 7.17 -12.54 -2.84
CA SER A 154 8.45 -13.25 -2.70
C SER A 154 9.35 -12.66 -1.61
N CYS A 155 9.06 -11.44 -1.16
CA CYS A 155 9.89 -10.75 -0.18
C CYS A 155 9.79 -11.41 1.20
N PRO A 156 10.93 -11.72 1.84
CA PRO A 156 10.91 -12.34 3.13
C PRO A 156 10.65 -11.28 4.22
N LYS A 157 10.05 -11.69 5.35
CA LYS A 157 9.76 -10.73 6.42
C LYS A 157 11.02 -10.35 7.19
N HIS A 158 11.21 -9.06 7.42
CA HIS A 158 12.23 -8.57 8.34
C HIS A 158 11.80 -8.72 9.80
N LYS A 159 12.77 -9.03 10.66
CA LYS A 159 12.59 -9.12 12.11
C LYS A 159 12.34 -7.70 12.66
N LYS A 160 11.38 -7.58 13.58
CA LYS A 160 11.11 -6.30 14.24
C LYS A 160 12.35 -5.82 14.99
N GLY A 161 12.84 -4.62 14.66
CA GLY A 161 13.99 -3.99 15.32
C GLY A 161 15.36 -4.32 14.70
N SER A 162 15.43 -5.23 13.72
CA SER A 162 16.65 -5.49 12.96
C SER A 162 16.40 -5.26 11.48
N LYS A 163 17.20 -4.38 10.87
CA LYS A 163 17.04 -3.99 9.47
C LYS A 163 17.48 -5.09 8.50
N ASN A 164 18.44 -5.91 8.93
CA ASN A 164 19.12 -6.87 8.06
C ASN A 164 18.76 -8.32 8.40
N GLU A 165 18.19 -8.56 9.58
CA GLU A 165 17.71 -9.90 9.92
C GLU A 165 16.36 -10.15 9.26
N THR A 166 16.36 -11.17 8.44
CA THR A 166 15.18 -11.72 7.81
C THR A 166 14.74 -12.94 8.62
N VAL A 167 13.44 -13.09 8.85
CA VAL A 167 12.87 -14.27 9.50
C VAL A 167 12.80 -15.39 8.46
N PRO A 168 13.63 -16.45 8.59
CA PRO A 168 13.73 -17.50 7.58
C PRO A 168 12.37 -18.17 7.33
N GLY A 169 12.09 -18.48 6.06
CA GLY A 169 10.86 -19.18 5.67
C GLY A 169 9.57 -18.38 5.85
N SER A 170 9.65 -17.08 6.18
CA SER A 170 8.47 -16.23 6.32
C SER A 170 8.42 -15.16 5.24
N PHE A 171 7.23 -14.99 4.66
CA PHE A 171 6.95 -14.04 3.59
C PHE A 171 5.94 -12.99 4.02
N VAL A 172 5.98 -11.84 3.34
CA VAL A 172 5.00 -10.77 3.49
C VAL A 172 3.58 -11.35 3.41
N GLY A 173 2.70 -10.89 4.31
CA GLY A 173 1.35 -11.46 4.43
C GLY A 173 0.30 -10.67 3.65
N ARG A 174 -0.88 -11.26 3.48
CA ARG A 174 -2.04 -10.63 2.81
C ARG A 174 -2.33 -9.20 3.27
N SER A 175 -2.25 -8.94 4.59
CA SER A 175 -2.55 -7.63 5.15
C SER A 175 -1.62 -6.52 4.64
N HIS A 176 -0.33 -6.84 4.44
CA HIS A 176 0.65 -5.90 3.92
C HIS A 176 0.37 -5.57 2.45
N LEU A 177 0.08 -6.60 1.63
CA LEU A 177 -0.22 -6.42 0.21
C LEU A 177 -1.49 -5.60 0.02
N LYS A 178 -2.52 -5.83 0.84
CA LYS A 178 -3.75 -5.02 0.85
C LYS A 178 -3.47 -3.55 1.22
N GLN A 179 -2.58 -3.31 2.19
CA GLN A 179 -2.15 -1.95 2.55
C GLN A 179 -1.37 -1.28 1.41
N ALA A 180 -0.48 -2.02 0.75
CA ALA A 180 0.25 -1.53 -0.41
C ALA A 180 -0.70 -1.15 -1.56
N ILE A 181 -1.65 -2.02 -1.94
CA ILE A 181 -2.66 -1.72 -2.96
C ILE A 181 -3.47 -0.49 -2.59
N SER A 182 -3.93 -0.40 -1.33
CA SER A 182 -4.71 0.75 -0.85
C SER A 182 -3.91 2.05 -0.90
N ALA A 183 -2.63 2.01 -0.52
CA ALA A 183 -1.73 3.15 -0.58
C ALA A 183 -1.48 3.62 -2.02
N LEU A 184 -1.18 2.69 -2.93
CA LEU A 184 -0.94 2.98 -4.34
C LEU A 184 -2.20 3.52 -5.03
N LYS A 185 -3.38 2.98 -4.69
CA LYS A 185 -4.69 3.51 -5.12
C LYS A 185 -4.88 4.95 -4.63
N ASN A 186 -4.67 5.19 -3.33
CA ASN A 186 -4.81 6.52 -2.75
C ASN A 186 -3.85 7.52 -3.42
N HIS A 187 -2.61 7.10 -3.68
CA HIS A 187 -1.66 7.94 -4.40
C HIS A 187 -2.16 8.31 -5.80
N ARG A 188 -2.69 7.34 -6.56
CA ARG A 188 -3.25 7.63 -7.89
C ARG A 188 -4.40 8.61 -7.84
N LEU A 189 -5.36 8.42 -6.92
CA LEU A 189 -6.50 9.30 -6.76
C LEU A 189 -6.09 10.74 -6.42
N ASN A 190 -5.07 10.90 -5.58
CA ASN A 190 -4.57 12.22 -5.18
C ASN A 190 -3.77 12.95 -6.26
N ASN A 191 -3.30 12.25 -7.30
CA ASN A 191 -2.50 12.81 -8.39
C ASN A 191 -3.18 12.58 -9.76
N GLN A 192 -4.48 12.33 -9.77
CA GLN A 192 -5.21 11.95 -10.99
C GLN A 192 -5.19 13.08 -12.03
N SER A 193 -5.19 14.34 -11.57
CA SER A 193 -5.07 15.55 -12.39
C SER A 193 -3.75 15.62 -13.17
N ASP A 194 -2.69 15.01 -12.65
CA ASP A 194 -1.34 15.15 -13.21
C ASP A 194 -1.12 14.19 -14.39
N TYR A 195 -2.02 13.22 -14.57
CA TYR A 195 -1.90 12.14 -15.54
C TYR A 195 -3.13 12.01 -16.45
N LEU A 196 -3.71 13.13 -16.89
CA LEU A 196 -4.91 13.14 -17.74
C LEU A 196 -4.71 12.44 -19.10
N ASN A 197 -3.48 12.43 -19.61
CA ASN A 197 -3.16 11.85 -20.91
C ASN A 197 -2.96 10.32 -20.86
N GLU A 198 -2.96 9.73 -19.67
CA GLU A 198 -2.64 8.32 -19.45
C GLU A 198 -3.89 7.55 -19.02
N PRO A 199 -4.63 6.89 -19.93
CA PRO A 199 -5.90 6.25 -19.61
C PRO A 199 -5.74 5.14 -18.55
N ASP A 200 -4.62 4.43 -18.59
CA ASP A 200 -4.26 3.40 -17.61
C ASP A 200 -4.10 3.96 -16.19
N ALA A 201 -3.75 5.23 -16.05
CA ALA A 201 -3.65 5.96 -14.79
C ALA A 201 -5.03 6.43 -14.26
N GLN A 202 -6.05 6.45 -15.11
CA GLN A 202 -7.42 6.86 -14.76
C GLN A 202 -8.31 5.71 -14.28
N HIS A 203 -8.01 4.46 -14.64
CA HIS A 203 -8.80 3.30 -14.19
C HIS A 203 -8.52 2.89 -12.73
N ALA A 204 -9.57 2.60 -11.96
CA ALA A 204 -9.41 2.15 -10.58
C ALA A 204 -8.62 0.83 -10.50
N LEU A 205 -7.58 0.76 -9.66
CA LEU A 205 -6.77 -0.46 -9.51
C LEU A 205 -7.59 -1.72 -9.16
N GLN A 206 -8.63 -1.55 -8.33
CA GLN A 206 -9.48 -2.66 -7.88
C GLN A 206 -10.48 -3.14 -8.93
N SER A 207 -10.79 -2.34 -9.96
CA SER A 207 -11.65 -2.79 -11.06
C SER A 207 -10.88 -3.64 -12.07
N VAL A 208 -9.56 -3.71 -11.96
CA VAL A 208 -8.73 -4.52 -12.86
C VAL A 208 -8.75 -5.98 -12.39
N GLU A 209 -9.35 -6.84 -13.19
CA GLU A 209 -9.58 -8.26 -12.88
C GLU A 209 -8.31 -9.00 -12.42
N ARG A 210 -7.14 -8.69 -13.00
CA ARG A 210 -5.87 -9.32 -12.62
C ARG A 210 -5.46 -9.04 -11.17
N ILE A 211 -5.66 -7.82 -10.69
CA ILE A 211 -5.32 -7.44 -9.30
C ILE A 211 -6.28 -8.14 -8.35
N LYS A 212 -7.57 -8.22 -8.72
CA LYS A 212 -8.57 -8.96 -7.94
C LYS A 212 -8.25 -10.45 -7.84
N LYS A 213 -7.96 -11.10 -8.98
CA LYS A 213 -7.55 -12.52 -9.00
C LYS A 213 -6.31 -12.78 -8.15
N PHE A 214 -5.37 -11.84 -8.14
CA PHE A 214 -4.18 -11.92 -7.31
C PHE A 214 -4.49 -11.74 -5.81
N GLU A 215 -5.35 -10.79 -5.43
CA GLU A 215 -5.83 -10.67 -4.04
C GLU A 215 -6.55 -11.95 -3.59
N ASP A 216 -7.35 -12.56 -4.47
CA ASP A 216 -8.07 -13.81 -4.20
C ASP A 216 -7.10 -14.98 -4.05
N SER A 217 -6.09 -15.13 -4.92
CA SER A 217 -5.09 -16.20 -4.80
C SER A 217 -4.29 -16.09 -3.49
N ILE A 218 -3.85 -14.89 -3.11
CA ILE A 218 -3.19 -14.65 -1.81
C ILE A 218 -4.12 -15.01 -0.66
N SER A 219 -5.40 -14.68 -0.78
CA SER A 219 -6.40 -15.00 0.24
C SER A 219 -6.55 -16.50 0.45
N HIS A 220 -6.48 -17.28 -0.63
CA HIS A 220 -6.52 -18.73 -0.59
C HIS A 220 -5.25 -19.38 -0.04
N ASP A 221 -4.07 -18.77 -0.25
CA ASP A 221 -2.79 -19.30 0.25
C ASP A 221 -2.44 -18.84 1.68
N GLU A 222 -3.12 -17.81 2.20
CA GLU A 222 -2.90 -17.29 3.55
C GLU A 222 -3.06 -18.37 4.65
N PRO A 223 -4.07 -19.27 4.64
CA PRO A 223 -4.15 -20.37 5.61
C PRO A 223 -2.92 -21.27 5.60
N LYS A 224 -2.44 -21.68 4.42
CA LYS A 224 -1.23 -22.52 4.29
C LYS A 224 0.01 -21.80 4.83
N ARG A 225 0.12 -20.49 4.59
CA ARG A 225 1.21 -19.66 5.10
C ARG A 225 1.17 -19.57 6.62
N VAL A 226 -0.02 -19.42 7.20
CA VAL A 226 -0.23 -19.40 8.66
C VAL A 226 0.14 -20.74 9.28
N GLU A 227 -0.32 -21.85 8.70
CA GLU A 227 0.01 -23.21 9.14
C GLU A 227 1.53 -23.44 9.11
N LYS A 228 2.23 -23.12 8.02
CA LYS A 228 3.70 -23.20 7.93
C LYS A 228 4.38 -22.34 9.01
N SER A 229 3.89 -21.12 9.23
CA SER A 229 4.44 -20.22 10.25
C SER A 229 4.20 -20.76 11.67
N GLN A 230 3.05 -21.40 11.92
CA GLN A 230 2.73 -22.02 13.20
C GLN A 230 3.55 -23.29 13.42
N ALA A 231 3.71 -24.13 12.39
CA ALA A 231 4.57 -25.30 12.41
C ALA A 231 6.03 -24.92 12.70
N LEU A 232 6.56 -23.88 12.06
CA LEU A 232 7.91 -23.35 12.36
C LEU A 232 8.04 -22.87 13.80
N LYS A 233 7.02 -22.24 14.37
CA LYS A 233 7.01 -21.84 15.78
C LYS A 233 6.94 -23.05 16.72
N ALA A 234 6.09 -24.03 16.39
CA ALA A 234 5.87 -25.24 17.20
C ALA A 234 7.08 -26.18 17.15
N ALA A 235 7.77 -26.27 16.01
CA ALA A 235 9.03 -26.98 15.85
C ALA A 235 10.18 -26.36 16.69
N GLY A 236 9.91 -25.23 17.33
CA GLY A 236 10.91 -24.46 18.04
C GLY A 236 11.85 -23.83 17.02
N THR A 237 11.60 -22.57 16.66
CA THR A 237 12.76 -21.68 16.50
C THR A 237 13.61 -21.91 17.73
N ILE A 238 14.79 -22.51 17.54
CA ILE A 238 15.88 -22.59 18.51
C ILE A 238 16.27 -21.14 18.80
N ALA A 239 15.39 -20.42 19.49
CA ALA A 239 15.65 -19.12 20.05
C ALA A 239 16.39 -19.44 21.33
N ASP A 240 17.73 -19.54 21.23
CA ASP A 240 18.65 -19.66 22.35
C ASP A 240 18.09 -20.54 23.48
N THR A 241 17.67 -21.77 23.15
CA THR A 241 17.49 -22.75 24.21
C THR A 241 18.90 -22.98 24.71
N TYR A 242 19.20 -22.32 25.84
CA TYR A 242 20.49 -22.40 26.51
C TYR A 242 21.03 -23.81 26.35
N THR A 243 22.24 -23.94 25.81
CA THR A 243 22.86 -25.27 25.72
C THR A 243 22.87 -25.87 27.12
N LYS A 244 22.96 -27.19 27.23
CA LYS A 244 22.98 -27.86 28.53
C LYS A 244 24.02 -27.22 29.47
N GLU A 245 25.15 -26.79 28.92
CA GLU A 245 26.23 -26.09 29.60
C GLU A 245 25.81 -24.70 30.09
N GLN A 246 25.11 -23.93 29.26
CA GLN A 246 24.59 -22.61 29.64
C GLN A 246 23.50 -22.73 30.72
N LEU A 247 22.63 -23.76 30.66
CA LEU A 247 21.67 -24.04 31.72
C LEU A 247 22.37 -24.39 33.04
N ILE A 248 23.40 -25.22 32.99
CA ILE A 248 24.21 -25.56 34.17
C ILE A 248 24.88 -24.30 34.74
N GLN A 249 25.46 -23.45 33.88
CA GLN A 249 26.12 -22.21 34.30
C GLN A 249 25.15 -21.22 34.94
N MET A 250 23.96 -21.03 34.36
CA MET A 250 22.92 -20.18 34.95
C MET A 250 22.41 -20.74 36.27
N SER A 251 22.27 -22.07 36.38
CA SER A 251 21.87 -22.71 37.65
C SER A 251 22.92 -22.54 38.75
N ALA A 252 24.20 -22.52 38.40
CA ALA A 252 25.28 -22.29 39.35
C ALA A 252 25.28 -20.86 39.90
N TRP A 253 25.03 -19.84 39.05
CA TRP A 253 24.91 -18.45 39.50
C TRP A 253 23.78 -18.24 40.52
N CYS A 254 22.63 -18.91 40.34
CA CYS A 254 21.53 -18.84 41.32
C CYS A 254 21.88 -19.43 42.69
N LEU A 255 22.92 -20.27 42.79
CA LEU A 255 23.35 -20.90 44.03
C LEU A 255 24.47 -20.12 44.74
N THR A 256 25.23 -19.29 44.03
CA THR A 256 26.39 -18.57 44.60
C THR A 256 26.03 -17.23 45.23
N ASP A 257 24.90 -16.61 44.87
CA ASP A 257 24.55 -15.25 45.28
C ASP A 257 23.98 -15.10 46.71
N PHE A 258 23.76 -16.20 47.44
CA PHE A 258 23.25 -16.15 48.83
C PHE A 258 24.34 -16.18 49.92
N THR A 259 25.61 -16.23 49.53
CA THR A 259 26.74 -16.18 50.46
C THR A 259 27.36 -14.79 50.48
N GLY A 260 26.58 -13.81 50.99
CA GLY A 260 27.14 -12.54 51.42
C GLY A 260 27.83 -12.68 52.80
N PRO A 261 28.86 -11.86 53.10
CA PRO A 261 29.59 -11.87 54.37
C PRO A 261 28.74 -11.48 55.58
#